data_AF-A0A962X084-F1
#
_entry.id   AF-A0A962X084-F1
#
_cell.length_a   1.000
_cell.length_b   1.000
_cell.length_c   1.000
_cell.angle_alpha   90.00
_cell.angle_beta   90.00
_cell.angle_gamma   90.00
#
_symmetry.space_group_name_H-M   'P 1'
#
loop_
_entity.id
_entity.type
_entity.pdbx_description
1 polymer ?
#
loop_
_entity_poly.entity_id
_entity_poly.type
_entity_poly.pdbx_seq_one_letter_code
_entity_poly.pdbx_strand_id
1 'polypeptide(L)'
;MSRSIGKRNWGLLLLLFAALQLSSPLAAEESLCPGQSVAVVGGDEHLRQEICVAAARAIDFLSHYDLEPKRPIRVEVVELSLQNRSYSAFGSFDSRTGLVQVMSPQAIAHTNPEPQMYGQALTGDHYPGIVAHEIAHALLDQHSRVAPLPIGMAAQEYLAHVTQLAVLPLERREQVIRVADVGPWESGDVISGIYMAIAPERFAVKSYLHFHQHPNPSQFVDELLGSKWFYVNVP
;
A
#
# COMPACT_ATOMS: atom_id res chain seq x y z
N MET A 1 8.15 46.18 -83.29
CA MET A 1 8.15 46.71 -81.91
C MET A 1 7.06 45.94 -81.16
N SER A 2 7.35 44.77 -80.57
CA SER A 2 7.98 44.49 -79.27
C SER A 2 7.07 44.80 -78.05
N ARG A 3 7.02 43.81 -77.14
CA ARG A 3 6.52 43.77 -75.74
C ARG A 3 5.10 43.24 -75.55
N SER A 4 4.78 42.39 -74.57
CA SER A 4 5.56 41.63 -73.57
C SER A 4 4.59 40.64 -72.89
N ILE A 5 5.03 39.39 -72.72
CA ILE A 5 4.33 38.30 -72.04
C ILE A 5 4.57 38.40 -70.53
N GLY A 6 3.53 38.44 -69.71
CA GLY A 6 3.62 38.35 -68.25
C GLY A 6 3.26 36.95 -67.75
N LYS A 7 4.26 36.10 -67.48
CA LYS A 7 4.08 34.82 -66.78
C LYS A 7 4.22 35.06 -65.27
N ARG A 8 3.16 34.74 -64.51
CA ARG A 8 3.15 34.72 -63.04
C ARG A 8 3.77 33.40 -62.57
N ASN A 9 4.91 33.49 -61.88
CA ASN A 9 5.55 32.38 -61.19
C ASN A 9 4.71 31.99 -59.96
N TRP A 10 4.06 30.83 -60.03
CA TRP A 10 3.60 30.08 -58.87
C TRP A 10 4.51 28.88 -58.73
N GLY A 11 5.43 28.91 -57.77
CA GLY A 11 6.32 27.79 -57.52
C GLY A 11 7.18 28.05 -56.30
N LEU A 12 7.15 27.10 -55.37
CA LEU A 12 7.91 27.00 -54.13
C LEU A 12 7.35 27.75 -52.91
N LEU A 13 6.24 27.24 -52.38
CA LEU A 13 6.15 27.04 -50.92
C LEU A 13 6.69 25.63 -50.64
N LEU A 14 7.96 25.55 -50.25
CA LEU A 14 8.58 24.34 -49.74
C LEU A 14 7.96 24.01 -48.38
N LEU A 15 7.28 22.87 -48.34
CA LEU A 15 6.73 22.21 -47.16
C LEU A 15 7.84 21.90 -46.15
N LEU A 16 8.01 22.76 -45.16
CA LEU A 16 8.66 22.44 -43.89
C LEU A 16 7.65 21.67 -43.02
N PHE A 17 7.39 20.40 -43.36
CA PHE A 17 6.81 19.45 -42.41
C PHE A 17 7.93 19.04 -41.45
N ALA A 18 8.13 19.85 -40.42
CA ALA A 18 8.93 19.46 -39.27
C ALA A 18 8.27 18.22 -38.64
N ALA A 19 9.02 17.12 -38.61
CA ALA A 19 8.63 15.89 -37.95
C ALA A 19 8.41 16.16 -36.45
N LEU A 20 7.15 16.40 -36.08
CA LEU A 20 6.67 16.25 -34.72
C LEU A 20 6.78 14.77 -34.38
N GLN A 21 7.94 14.37 -33.86
CA GLN A 21 8.05 13.11 -33.15
C GLN A 21 7.13 13.21 -31.94
N LEU A 22 5.97 12.56 -32.06
CA LEU A 22 5.08 12.26 -30.96
C LEU A 22 5.87 11.36 -30.01
N SER A 23 6.58 11.96 -29.06
CA SER A 23 7.07 11.27 -27.88
C SER A 23 5.83 10.82 -27.11
N SER A 24 5.38 9.59 -27.35
CA SER A 24 4.40 8.96 -26.47
C SER A 24 4.99 9.01 -25.06
N PRO A 25 4.25 9.50 -24.06
CA PRO A 25 4.69 9.34 -22.68
C PRO A 25 4.92 7.85 -22.47
N LEU A 26 6.11 7.49 -21.99
CA LEU A 26 6.42 6.12 -21.61
C LEU A 26 5.41 5.77 -20.51
N ALA A 27 4.34 5.05 -20.87
CA ALA A 27 3.44 4.52 -19.88
C ALA A 27 4.30 3.61 -19.00
N ALA A 28 4.32 3.88 -17.69
CA ALA A 28 5.00 3.01 -16.75
C ALA A 28 4.46 1.59 -16.96
N GLU A 29 5.37 0.64 -17.22
CA GLU A 29 4.99 -0.71 -17.60
C GLU A 29 4.26 -1.38 -16.43
N GLU A 30 3.01 -1.77 -16.69
CA GLU A 30 2.19 -2.54 -15.76
C GLU A 30 2.54 -4.03 -15.90
N SER A 31 2.87 -4.66 -14.79
CA SER A 31 3.19 -6.09 -14.71
C SER A 31 2.19 -6.80 -13.81
N LEU A 32 1.57 -7.86 -14.33
CA LEU A 32 0.67 -8.71 -13.54
C LEU A 32 1.47 -9.66 -12.66
N CYS A 33 1.12 -9.72 -11.38
CA CYS A 33 1.70 -10.70 -10.47
C CYS A 33 1.26 -12.12 -10.87
N PRO A 34 2.20 -13.08 -11.04
CA PRO A 34 1.85 -14.43 -11.45
C PRO A 34 0.85 -15.09 -10.50
N GLY A 35 -0.27 -15.56 -11.06
CA GLY A 35 -1.31 -16.30 -10.32
C GLY A 35 -2.15 -15.46 -9.34
N GLN A 36 -2.09 -14.14 -9.41
CA GLN A 36 -2.75 -13.24 -8.45
C GLN A 36 -3.59 -12.17 -9.17
N SER A 37 -4.61 -11.66 -8.47
CA SER A 37 -5.39 -10.49 -8.89
C SER A 37 -4.70 -9.17 -8.51
N VAL A 38 -3.37 -9.10 -8.68
CA VAL A 38 -2.53 -7.94 -8.32
C VAL A 38 -1.72 -7.51 -9.54
N ALA A 39 -1.73 -6.21 -9.82
CA ALA A 39 -0.91 -5.59 -10.85
C ALA A 39 0.03 -4.55 -10.22
N VAL A 40 1.29 -4.53 -10.65
CA VAL A 40 2.31 -3.58 -10.18
C VAL A 40 2.70 -2.65 -11.32
N VAL A 41 2.71 -1.34 -11.05
CA VAL A 41 3.09 -0.30 -12.00
C VAL A 41 4.33 0.42 -11.47
N GLY A 42 5.36 0.54 -12.31
CA GLY A 42 6.64 1.14 -11.92
C GLY A 42 7.59 0.16 -11.22
N GLY A 43 8.72 0.67 -10.72
CA GLY A 43 9.81 -0.13 -10.17
C GLY A 43 10.58 -0.92 -11.24
N ASP A 44 11.75 -1.44 -10.87
CA ASP A 44 12.46 -2.42 -11.69
C ASP A 44 11.90 -3.84 -11.51
N GLU A 45 12.35 -4.78 -12.33
CA GLU A 45 11.86 -6.16 -12.30
C GLU A 45 12.00 -6.83 -10.92
N HIS A 46 13.10 -6.56 -10.21
CA HIS A 46 13.33 -7.15 -8.90
C HIS A 46 12.32 -6.62 -7.88
N LEU A 47 12.12 -5.30 -7.83
CA LEU A 47 11.16 -4.69 -6.92
C LEU A 47 9.73 -5.13 -7.22
N ARG A 48 9.35 -5.25 -8.50
CA ARG A 48 8.04 -5.77 -8.90
C ARG A 48 7.83 -7.20 -8.38
N GLN A 49 8.85 -8.05 -8.49
CA GLN A 49 8.79 -9.42 -7.95
C GLN A 49 8.67 -9.43 -6.43
N GLU A 50 9.41 -8.59 -5.70
CA GLU A 50 9.30 -8.47 -4.24
C GLU A 50 7.91 -8.05 -3.81
N ILE A 51 7.31 -7.05 -4.48
CA ILE A 51 5.94 -6.60 -4.24
C ILE A 51 4.95 -7.73 -4.49
N CYS A 52 5.08 -8.45 -5.61
CA CYS A 52 4.20 -9.58 -5.92
C CYS A 52 4.29 -10.72 -4.89
N VAL A 53 5.49 -11.01 -4.38
CA VAL A 53 5.68 -12.02 -3.32
C VAL A 53 5.07 -11.55 -2.00
N ALA A 54 5.26 -10.28 -1.64
CA ALA A 54 4.69 -9.71 -0.41
C ALA A 54 3.15 -9.66 -0.47
N ALA A 55 2.59 -9.25 -1.60
CA ALA A 55 1.14 -9.25 -1.84
C ALA A 55 0.56 -10.66 -1.76
N ALA A 56 1.24 -11.65 -2.34
CA ALA A 56 0.83 -13.05 -2.25
C ALA A 56 0.72 -13.53 -0.79
N ARG A 57 1.74 -13.23 0.03
CA ARG A 57 1.76 -13.60 1.45
C ARG A 57 0.66 -12.92 2.26
N ALA A 58 0.37 -11.65 1.95
CA ALA A 58 -0.72 -10.92 2.60
C ALA A 58 -2.09 -11.50 2.23
N ILE A 59 -2.32 -11.77 0.95
CA ILE A 59 -3.56 -12.40 0.45
C ILE A 59 -3.71 -13.81 1.03
N ASP A 60 -2.66 -14.62 1.03
CA ASP A 60 -2.67 -15.96 1.62
C ASP A 60 -3.04 -15.90 3.11
N PHE A 61 -2.39 -15.03 3.89
CA PHE A 61 -2.73 -14.83 5.30
C PHE A 61 -4.20 -14.42 5.49
N LEU A 62 -4.69 -13.45 4.72
CA LEU A 62 -6.05 -12.91 4.85
C LEU A 62 -7.13 -13.87 4.33
N SER A 63 -6.81 -14.74 3.37
CA SER A 63 -7.75 -15.74 2.84
C SER A 63 -8.22 -16.75 3.91
N HIS A 64 -7.41 -16.99 4.95
CA HIS A 64 -7.79 -17.80 6.11
C HIS A 64 -8.97 -17.22 6.90
N TYR A 65 -9.31 -15.95 6.66
CA TYR A 65 -10.40 -15.20 7.28
C TYR A 65 -11.45 -14.75 6.25
N ASP A 66 -11.56 -15.48 5.13
CA ASP A 66 -12.49 -15.23 4.01
C ASP A 66 -12.30 -13.86 3.30
N LEU A 67 -11.11 -13.27 3.44
CA LEU A 67 -10.74 -11.99 2.82
C LEU A 67 -9.92 -12.21 1.55
N GLU A 68 -10.60 -12.65 0.48
CA GLU A 68 -10.00 -12.80 -0.86
C GLU A 68 -10.25 -11.56 -1.74
N PRO A 69 -9.36 -11.26 -2.72
CA PRO A 69 -9.61 -10.19 -3.69
C PRO A 69 -10.90 -10.42 -4.49
N LYS A 70 -11.88 -9.52 -4.37
CA LYS A 70 -13.11 -9.49 -5.20
C LYS A 70 -12.92 -8.71 -6.50
N ARG A 71 -11.93 -7.81 -6.51
CA ARG A 71 -11.54 -7.00 -7.68
C ARG A 71 -10.01 -6.90 -7.74
N PRO A 72 -9.43 -6.69 -8.94
CA PRO A 72 -7.99 -6.49 -9.07
C PRO A 72 -7.47 -5.37 -8.17
N ILE A 73 -6.32 -5.59 -7.54
CA ILE A 73 -5.62 -4.60 -6.73
C ILE A 73 -4.48 -4.05 -7.57
N ARG A 74 -4.45 -2.73 -7.75
CA ARG A 74 -3.36 -2.04 -8.45
C ARG A 74 -2.40 -1.45 -7.42
N VAL A 75 -1.13 -1.80 -7.52
CA VAL A 75 -0.02 -1.29 -6.71
C VAL A 75 0.86 -0.41 -7.58
N GLU A 76 1.05 0.85 -7.18
CA GLU A 76 1.93 1.79 -7.87
C GLU A 76 3.16 2.06 -7.03
N VAL A 77 4.33 1.83 -7.63
CA VAL A 77 5.62 2.20 -7.03
C VAL A 77 5.83 3.70 -7.25
N VAL A 78 5.95 4.44 -6.16
CA VAL A 78 6.14 5.89 -6.20
C VAL A 78 7.54 6.28 -5.75
N GLU A 79 8.11 7.28 -6.44
CA GLU A 79 9.43 7.83 -6.13
C GLU A 79 9.35 9.11 -5.28
N LEU A 80 8.13 9.58 -4.98
CA LEU A 80 7.86 10.77 -4.20
C LEU A 80 7.37 10.40 -2.80
N SER A 81 7.68 11.26 -1.83
CA SER A 81 7.21 11.11 -0.45
C SER A 81 5.69 11.08 -0.38
N LEU A 82 5.16 10.03 0.25
CA LEU A 82 3.78 9.98 0.71
C LEU A 82 3.70 10.73 2.04
N GLN A 83 3.44 12.04 2.00
CA GLN A 83 3.27 12.82 3.22
C GLN A 83 1.89 12.57 3.84
N ASN A 84 1.87 12.10 5.09
CA ASN A 84 0.68 12.19 5.92
C ASN A 84 1.01 12.99 7.18
N ARG A 85 0.41 14.19 7.29
CA ARG A 85 0.35 15.25 8.33
C ARG A 85 1.26 15.26 9.58
N SER A 86 1.94 14.20 9.99
CA SER A 86 2.95 14.17 11.07
C SER A 86 3.95 12.99 11.00
N TYR A 87 3.86 12.07 10.03
CA TYR A 87 4.76 10.90 9.91
C TYR A 87 5.05 10.55 8.45
N SER A 88 6.22 9.96 8.18
CA SER A 88 6.55 9.40 6.86
C SER A 88 5.79 8.10 6.65
N ALA A 89 4.73 8.12 5.84
CA ALA A 89 4.09 6.92 5.37
C ALA A 89 4.95 6.32 4.24
N PHE A 90 5.22 5.02 4.29
CA PHE A 90 5.95 4.32 3.22
C PHE A 90 5.02 3.67 2.20
N GLY A 91 3.72 3.63 2.50
CA GLY A 91 2.65 3.21 1.63
C GLY A 91 1.37 3.99 1.93
N SER A 92 0.40 3.86 1.04
CA SER A 92 -0.95 4.36 1.26
C SER A 92 -1.96 3.65 0.37
N PHE A 93 -3.16 3.46 0.88
CA PHE A 93 -4.32 3.02 0.11
C PHE A 93 -5.39 4.12 0.00
N ASP A 94 -5.90 4.35 -1.21
CA ASP A 94 -7.04 5.25 -1.46
C ASP A 94 -8.30 4.44 -1.80
N SER A 95 -9.25 4.39 -0.87
CA SER A 95 -10.52 3.67 -1.03
C SER A 95 -11.40 4.20 -2.17
N ARG A 96 -11.24 5.47 -2.55
CA ARG A 96 -12.03 6.07 -3.66
C ARG A 96 -11.62 5.49 -5.00
N THR A 97 -10.33 5.23 -5.19
CA THR A 97 -9.75 4.76 -6.45
C THR A 97 -9.44 3.26 -6.41
N GLY A 98 -9.32 2.68 -5.22
CA GLY A 98 -8.81 1.33 -5.01
C GLY A 98 -7.30 1.20 -5.26
N LEU A 99 -6.58 2.34 -5.28
CA LEU A 99 -5.15 2.36 -5.59
C LEU A 99 -4.33 2.15 -4.32
N VAL A 100 -3.41 1.19 -4.38
CA VAL A 100 -2.31 1.06 -3.43
C VAL A 100 -1.09 1.79 -4.00
N GLN A 101 -0.44 2.60 -3.19
CA GLN A 101 0.85 3.21 -3.52
C GLN A 101 1.88 2.76 -2.49
N VAL A 102 3.07 2.39 -2.94
CA VAL A 102 4.20 2.05 -2.07
C VAL A 102 5.43 2.78 -2.55
N MET A 103 6.18 3.38 -1.63
CA MET A 103 7.43 4.02 -1.97
C MET A 103 8.47 2.98 -2.38
N SER A 104 9.34 3.31 -3.35
CA SER A 104 10.52 2.50 -3.61
C SER A 104 11.48 2.56 -2.41
N PRO A 105 12.33 1.53 -2.17
CA PRO A 105 13.37 1.59 -1.16
C PRO A 105 14.28 2.83 -1.31
N GLN A 106 14.56 3.23 -2.55
CA GLN A 106 15.36 4.41 -2.89
C GLN A 106 14.65 5.70 -2.47
N ALA A 107 13.36 5.81 -2.73
CA ALA A 107 12.55 6.97 -2.34
C ALA A 107 12.42 7.08 -0.82
N ILE A 108 12.29 5.95 -0.12
CA ILE A 108 12.27 5.92 1.35
C ILE A 108 13.60 6.46 1.89
N ALA A 109 14.73 5.93 1.42
CA ALA A 109 16.05 6.37 1.85
C ALA A 109 16.35 7.85 1.52
N HIS A 110 15.83 8.37 0.39
CA HIS A 110 15.96 9.78 0.04
C HIS A 110 15.09 10.69 0.92
N THR A 111 13.89 10.25 1.27
CA THR A 111 12.92 11.06 2.03
C THR A 111 13.25 11.08 3.52
N ASN A 112 13.72 9.96 4.05
CA ASN A 112 14.11 9.81 5.44
C ASN A 112 15.49 9.13 5.50
N PRO A 113 16.57 9.87 5.83
CA PRO A 113 17.92 9.32 5.90
C PRO A 113 18.09 8.20 6.95
N GLU A 114 17.24 8.17 7.97
CA GLU A 114 17.20 7.14 9.00
C GLU A 114 15.78 6.59 9.11
N PRO A 115 15.28 5.89 8.06
CA PRO A 115 13.93 5.39 8.05
C PRO A 115 13.77 4.34 9.14
N GLN A 116 12.71 4.45 9.93
CA GLN A 116 12.43 3.53 11.01
C GLN A 116 11.07 2.86 10.81
N MET A 117 11.00 1.60 11.23
CA MET A 117 9.77 0.84 11.38
C MET A 117 9.90 0.02 12.66
N TYR A 118 8.88 0.05 13.51
CA TYR A 118 8.90 -0.64 14.81
C TYR A 118 10.07 -0.23 15.72
N GLY A 119 10.42 1.06 15.72
CA GLY A 119 11.52 1.60 16.53
C GLY A 119 12.90 1.05 16.13
N GLN A 120 12.99 0.47 14.94
CA GLN A 120 14.21 -0.13 14.39
C GLN A 120 14.50 0.47 13.03
N ALA A 121 15.77 0.49 12.64
CA ALA A 121 16.16 0.88 11.29
C ALA A 121 15.45 0.00 10.26
N LEU A 122 14.81 0.65 9.27
CA LEU A 122 14.18 -0.03 8.16
C LEU A 122 15.25 -0.76 7.34
N THR A 123 15.00 -2.03 7.07
CA THR A 123 15.85 -2.92 6.27
C THR A 123 15.00 -3.60 5.19
N GLY A 124 15.63 -4.31 4.25
CA GLY A 124 14.91 -5.08 3.24
C GLY A 124 13.85 -6.03 3.83
N ASP A 125 14.11 -6.63 4.99
CA ASP A 125 13.16 -7.52 5.68
C ASP A 125 11.85 -6.85 6.10
N HIS A 126 11.84 -5.52 6.25
CA HIS A 126 10.64 -4.76 6.61
C HIS A 126 9.78 -4.42 5.39
N TYR A 127 10.39 -4.34 4.21
CA TYR A 127 9.72 -3.87 3.00
C TYR A 127 8.48 -4.72 2.63
N PRO A 128 8.52 -6.06 2.70
CA PRO A 128 7.33 -6.88 2.50
C PRO A 128 6.18 -6.53 3.45
N GLY A 129 6.49 -6.08 4.67
CA GLY A 129 5.51 -5.62 5.63
C GLY A 129 4.77 -4.36 5.16
N ILE A 130 5.47 -3.39 4.56
CA ILE A 130 4.85 -2.17 4.00
C ILE A 130 3.80 -2.56 2.95
N VAL A 131 4.18 -3.43 2.01
CA VAL A 131 3.26 -3.89 0.96
C VAL A 131 2.07 -4.62 1.58
N ALA A 132 2.31 -5.54 2.51
CA ALA A 132 1.25 -6.32 3.15
C ALA A 132 0.26 -5.46 3.95
N HIS A 133 0.74 -4.39 4.58
CA HIS A 133 -0.11 -3.41 5.27
C HIS A 133 -1.12 -2.78 4.31
N GLU A 134 -0.64 -2.26 3.17
CA GLU A 134 -1.53 -1.60 2.20
C GLU A 134 -2.45 -2.58 1.46
N ILE A 135 -1.99 -3.80 1.20
CA ILE A 135 -2.84 -4.87 0.65
C ILE A 135 -3.98 -5.22 1.62
N ALA A 136 -3.73 -5.20 2.93
CA ALA A 136 -4.77 -5.43 3.93
C ALA A 136 -5.85 -4.34 3.88
N HIS A 137 -5.46 -3.06 3.75
CA HIS A 137 -6.42 -1.96 3.54
C HIS A 137 -7.27 -2.17 2.28
N ALA A 138 -6.64 -2.56 1.17
CA ALA A 138 -7.35 -2.83 -0.07
C ALA A 138 -8.35 -3.99 0.05
N LEU A 139 -8.02 -5.06 0.78
CA LEU A 139 -8.93 -6.18 1.00
C LEU A 139 -10.06 -5.84 1.97
N LEU A 140 -9.75 -5.14 3.06
CA LEU A 140 -10.76 -4.62 4.00
C LEU A 140 -11.80 -3.76 3.29
N ASP A 141 -11.38 -2.85 2.40
CA ASP A 141 -12.27 -2.03 1.59
C ASP A 141 -13.25 -2.87 0.75
N GLN A 142 -12.74 -3.92 0.08
CA GLN A 142 -13.55 -4.83 -0.75
C GLN A 142 -14.53 -5.69 0.06
N HIS A 143 -14.33 -5.80 1.37
CA HIS A 143 -15.16 -6.60 2.28
C HIS A 143 -15.93 -5.78 3.31
N SER A 144 -15.84 -4.45 3.24
CA SER A 144 -16.54 -3.54 4.14
C SER A 144 -18.05 -3.84 4.18
N ARG A 145 -18.58 -4.08 5.38
CA ARG A 145 -20.01 -4.28 5.62
C ARG A 145 -20.73 -2.98 6.02
N VAL A 146 -19.97 -1.89 6.05
CA VAL A 146 -20.43 -0.58 6.53
C VAL A 146 -20.54 0.46 5.42
N ALA A 147 -20.31 0.04 4.17
CA ALA A 147 -20.49 0.85 2.98
C ALA A 147 -21.86 1.57 2.98
N PRO A 148 -21.92 2.84 2.53
CA PRO A 148 -20.85 3.61 1.89
C PRO A 148 -19.86 4.28 2.87
N LEU A 149 -20.00 4.06 4.19
CA LEU A 149 -19.04 4.57 5.16
C LEU A 149 -17.77 3.71 5.12
N PRO A 150 -16.58 4.31 5.33
CA PRO A 150 -15.37 3.52 5.53
C PRO A 150 -15.43 2.77 6.86
N ILE A 151 -14.70 1.66 6.94
CA ILE A 151 -14.43 0.98 8.22
C ILE A 151 -13.71 1.99 9.15
N GLY A 152 -13.95 1.88 10.45
CA GLY A 152 -13.27 2.71 11.44
C GLY A 152 -11.75 2.61 11.36
N MET A 153 -11.03 3.74 11.46
CA MET A 153 -9.56 3.79 11.35
C MET A 153 -8.88 2.76 12.26
N ALA A 154 -9.27 2.66 13.53
CA ALA A 154 -8.69 1.70 14.46
C ALA A 154 -8.85 0.24 14.01
N ALA A 155 -9.98 -0.10 13.38
CA ALA A 155 -10.23 -1.45 12.88
C ALA A 155 -9.41 -1.76 11.61
N GLN A 156 -9.29 -0.78 10.72
CA GLN A 156 -8.45 -0.92 9.52
C GLN A 156 -6.98 -1.13 9.90
N GLU A 157 -6.47 -0.25 10.74
CA GLU A 157 -5.07 -0.24 11.17
C GLU A 157 -4.74 -1.47 12.04
N TYR A 158 -5.69 -1.94 12.84
CA TYR A 158 -5.53 -3.18 13.59
C TYR A 158 -5.19 -4.36 12.66
N LEU A 159 -6.04 -4.63 11.66
CA LEU A 159 -5.84 -5.80 10.80
C LEU A 159 -4.68 -5.58 9.82
N ALA A 160 -4.44 -4.34 9.38
CA ALA A 160 -3.28 -4.01 8.56
C ALA A 160 -1.97 -4.27 9.29
N HIS A 161 -1.84 -3.88 10.56
CA HIS A 161 -0.65 -4.20 11.35
C HIS A 161 -0.51 -5.68 11.71
N VAL A 162 -1.63 -6.38 11.98
CA VAL A 162 -1.62 -7.84 12.16
C VAL A 162 -1.04 -8.51 10.92
N THR A 163 -1.54 -8.15 9.74
CA THR A 163 -1.09 -8.70 8.44
C THR A 163 0.37 -8.36 8.18
N GLN A 164 0.75 -7.10 8.41
CA GLN A 164 2.12 -6.61 8.26
C GLN A 164 3.11 -7.44 9.09
N LEU A 165 2.81 -7.71 10.37
CA LEU A 165 3.66 -8.53 11.23
C LEU A 165 3.63 -10.01 10.83
N ALA A 166 2.46 -10.52 10.42
CA ALA A 166 2.27 -11.92 10.05
C ALA A 166 3.06 -12.35 8.80
N VAL A 167 3.43 -11.43 7.92
CA VAL A 167 4.23 -11.74 6.72
C VAL A 167 5.74 -11.58 6.90
N LEU A 168 6.19 -10.98 8.01
CA LEU A 168 7.62 -10.83 8.28
C LEU A 168 8.28 -12.18 8.54
N PRO A 169 9.58 -12.33 8.23
CA PRO A 169 10.38 -13.46 8.70
C PRO A 169 10.24 -13.65 10.22
N LEU A 170 10.21 -14.90 10.69
CA LEU A 170 9.97 -15.23 12.10
C LEU A 170 10.92 -14.47 13.03
N GLU A 171 12.24 -14.54 12.77
CA GLU A 171 13.26 -13.88 13.60
C GLU A 171 13.04 -12.37 13.69
N ARG A 172 12.68 -11.74 12.56
CA ARG A 172 12.37 -10.31 12.48
C ARG A 172 11.14 -9.96 13.30
N ARG A 173 10.06 -10.75 13.16
CA ARG A 173 8.82 -10.57 13.90
C ARG A 173 9.06 -10.67 15.40
N GLU A 174 9.79 -11.68 15.84
CA GLU A 174 10.10 -11.86 17.26
C GLU A 174 10.97 -10.72 17.79
N GLN A 175 11.91 -10.21 16.99
CA GLN A 175 12.70 -9.03 17.37
C GLN A 175 11.81 -7.80 17.57
N VAL A 176 10.89 -7.54 16.63
CA VAL A 176 9.89 -6.46 16.76
C VAL A 176 9.06 -6.60 18.03
N ILE A 177 8.56 -7.82 18.30
CA ILE A 177 7.76 -8.10 19.51
C ILE A 177 8.57 -7.84 20.78
N ARG A 178 9.82 -8.32 20.84
CA ARG A 178 10.70 -8.12 22.01
C ARG A 178 11.03 -6.64 22.26
N VAL A 179 11.33 -5.89 21.21
CA VAL A 179 11.70 -4.47 21.32
C VAL A 179 10.51 -3.62 21.77
N ALA A 180 9.29 -3.94 21.32
CA ALA A 180 8.10 -3.20 21.70
C ALA A 180 7.74 -3.34 23.19
N ASP A 181 8.12 -4.46 23.82
CA ASP A 181 7.93 -4.75 25.25
C ASP A 181 6.49 -4.45 25.73
N VAL A 182 5.54 -5.17 25.13
CA VAL A 182 4.10 -5.11 25.41
C VAL A 182 3.45 -6.48 25.41
N GLY A 183 2.38 -6.62 26.20
CA GLY A 183 1.42 -7.73 26.07
C GLY A 183 0.38 -7.48 24.97
N PRO A 184 -0.51 -8.45 24.71
CA PRO A 184 -1.66 -8.25 23.82
C PRO A 184 -2.61 -7.17 24.35
N TRP A 185 -3.59 -6.78 23.53
CA TRP A 185 -4.80 -6.15 24.06
C TRP A 185 -5.56 -7.11 24.96
N GLU A 186 -6.13 -6.61 26.06
CA GLU A 186 -6.87 -7.40 27.05
C GLU A 186 -8.35 -7.07 27.05
N SER A 187 -9.19 -7.97 27.56
CA SER A 187 -10.65 -7.72 27.67
C SER A 187 -10.93 -6.43 28.43
N GLY A 188 -11.75 -5.56 27.85
CA GLY A 188 -12.04 -4.22 28.36
C GLY A 188 -11.07 -3.13 27.90
N ASP A 189 -9.97 -3.46 27.20
CA ASP A 189 -9.16 -2.46 26.50
C ASP A 189 -9.95 -1.81 25.35
N VAL A 190 -9.51 -0.61 24.98
CA VAL A 190 -10.03 0.14 23.83
C VAL A 190 -8.91 0.31 22.81
N ILE A 191 -9.04 -0.39 21.69
CA ILE A 191 -8.18 -0.21 20.51
C ILE A 191 -8.60 1.10 19.85
N SER A 192 -7.75 2.13 19.86
CA SER A 192 -8.13 3.46 19.38
C SER A 192 -7.06 4.10 18.50
N GLY A 193 -7.50 4.96 17.59
CA GLY A 193 -6.59 5.78 16.77
C GLY A 193 -5.71 6.73 17.60
N ILE A 194 -6.14 7.11 18.82
CA ILE A 194 -5.33 7.93 19.73
C ILE A 194 -4.12 7.13 20.23
N TYR A 195 -4.32 5.89 20.69
CA TYR A 195 -3.20 5.05 21.13
C TYR A 195 -2.23 4.79 19.98
N MET A 196 -2.76 4.49 18.79
CA MET A 196 -1.97 4.33 17.57
C MET A 196 -1.12 5.56 17.27
N ALA A 197 -1.67 6.77 17.38
CA ALA A 197 -0.92 8.00 17.09
C ALA A 197 0.20 8.28 18.11
N ILE A 198 0.03 7.87 19.37
CA ILE A 198 1.01 8.11 20.44
C ILE A 198 2.08 7.02 20.50
N ALA A 199 1.72 5.77 20.18
CA ALA A 199 2.59 4.62 20.30
C ALA A 199 2.35 3.61 19.16
N PRO A 200 2.67 3.97 17.90
CA PRO A 200 2.35 3.17 16.73
C PRO A 200 3.01 1.78 16.76
N GLU A 201 4.26 1.68 17.24
CA GLU A 201 4.94 0.39 17.33
C GLU A 201 4.25 -0.54 18.33
N ARG A 202 3.89 0.00 19.49
CA ARG A 202 3.18 -0.74 20.54
C ARG A 202 1.80 -1.14 20.04
N PHE A 203 1.08 -0.25 19.37
CA PHE A 203 -0.22 -0.55 18.76
C PHE A 203 -0.14 -1.76 17.83
N ALA A 204 0.85 -1.78 16.93
CA ALA A 204 1.03 -2.88 15.99
C ALA A 204 1.30 -4.21 16.70
N VAL A 205 2.23 -4.23 17.66
CA VAL A 205 2.58 -5.45 18.40
C VAL A 205 1.43 -5.93 19.28
N LYS A 206 0.75 -5.04 20.03
CA LYS A 206 -0.44 -5.41 20.82
C LYS A 206 -1.52 -6.04 19.92
N SER A 207 -1.73 -5.46 18.73
CA SER A 207 -2.73 -5.95 17.77
C SER A 207 -2.41 -7.36 17.26
N TYR A 208 -1.16 -7.59 16.85
CA TYR A 208 -0.68 -8.92 16.42
C TYR A 208 -0.79 -9.97 17.53
N LEU A 209 -0.31 -9.65 18.74
CA LEU A 209 -0.36 -10.57 19.88
C LEU A 209 -1.80 -10.90 20.25
N HIS A 210 -2.69 -9.89 20.30
CA HIS A 210 -4.12 -10.10 20.54
C HIS A 210 -4.72 -11.02 19.48
N PHE A 211 -4.48 -10.74 18.19
CA PHE A 211 -5.07 -11.51 17.10
C PHE A 211 -4.63 -12.98 17.14
N HIS A 212 -3.33 -13.21 17.36
CA HIS A 212 -2.75 -14.54 17.38
C HIS A 212 -3.22 -15.37 18.58
N GLN A 213 -3.54 -14.71 19.70
CA GLN A 213 -4.05 -15.35 20.91
C GLN A 213 -5.57 -15.39 20.98
N HIS A 214 -6.26 -14.73 20.04
CA HIS A 214 -7.72 -14.65 20.04
C HIS A 214 -8.33 -16.04 19.84
N PRO A 215 -9.30 -16.46 20.67
CA PRO A 215 -9.89 -17.81 20.57
C PRO A 215 -10.70 -18.02 19.29
N ASN A 216 -11.19 -16.94 18.68
CA ASN A 216 -11.95 -16.99 17.43
C ASN A 216 -11.58 -15.80 16.51
N PRO A 217 -10.42 -15.82 15.86
CA PRO A 217 -9.92 -14.68 15.08
C PRO A 217 -10.84 -14.34 13.89
N SER A 218 -11.47 -15.32 13.25
CA SER A 218 -12.40 -15.08 12.14
C SER A 218 -13.63 -14.27 12.57
N GLN A 219 -14.21 -14.59 13.72
CA GLN A 219 -15.30 -13.78 14.29
C GLN A 219 -14.83 -12.35 14.60
N PHE A 220 -13.61 -12.18 15.10
CA PHE A 220 -13.10 -10.84 15.36
C PHE A 220 -12.90 -10.05 14.06
N VAL A 221 -12.39 -10.68 12.98
CA VAL A 221 -12.34 -10.05 11.64
C VAL A 221 -13.74 -9.61 11.19
N ASP A 222 -14.76 -10.44 11.37
CA ASP A 222 -16.15 -10.09 11.05
C ASP A 222 -16.64 -8.84 11.81
N GLU A 223 -16.26 -8.70 13.08
CA GLU A 223 -16.57 -7.53 13.90
C GLU A 223 -15.82 -6.28 13.41
N LEU A 224 -14.55 -6.42 13.01
CA LEU A 224 -13.76 -5.32 12.44
C LEU A 224 -14.38 -4.80 11.13
N LEU A 225 -14.82 -5.69 10.23
CA LEU A 225 -15.50 -5.32 8.97
C LEU A 225 -16.82 -4.57 9.19
N GLY A 226 -17.44 -4.75 10.35
CA GLY A 226 -18.66 -4.08 10.79
C GLY A 226 -18.43 -2.80 11.60
N SER A 227 -17.18 -2.46 11.94
CA SER A 227 -16.87 -1.34 12.83
C SER A 227 -16.91 -0.01 12.10
N LYS A 228 -17.77 0.91 12.58
CA LYS A 228 -17.90 2.29 12.09
C LYS A 228 -17.20 3.32 12.99
N TRP A 229 -16.67 2.87 14.12
CA TRP A 229 -16.20 3.76 15.19
C TRP A 229 -14.70 3.99 15.10
N PHE A 230 -14.25 5.11 15.65
CA PHE A 230 -12.81 5.43 15.76
C PHE A 230 -12.07 4.53 16.78
N TYR A 231 -12.77 3.57 17.37
CA TYR A 231 -12.27 2.60 18.33
C TYR A 231 -12.93 1.23 18.17
N VAL A 232 -12.31 0.20 18.75
CA VAL A 232 -12.83 -1.17 18.88
C VAL A 232 -12.67 -1.58 20.34
N ASN A 233 -13.73 -2.12 20.95
CA ASN A 233 -13.63 -2.70 22.29
C ASN A 233 -13.12 -4.13 22.16
N VAL A 234 -12.23 -4.51 23.06
CA VAL A 234 -11.78 -5.90 23.16
C VAL A 234 -12.82 -6.69 23.96
N PRO A 235 -13.39 -7.76 23.39
CA PRO A 235 -14.47 -8.53 24.03
C PRO A 235 -14.02 -9.26 25.31
#